data_AF-A0A2X2T8D4-F1
#
_entry.id   AF-A0A2X2T8D4-F1
#
_cell.length_a   1.000
_cell.length_b   1.000
_cell.length_c   1.000
_cell.angle_alpha   90.00
_cell.angle_beta   90.00
_cell.angle_gamma   90.00
#
_symmetry.space_group_name_H-M   'P 1'
#
loop_
_entity.id
_entity.type
_entity.pdbx_description
1 polymer ?
#
loop_
_entity_poly.entity_id
_entity_poly.type
_entity_poly.pdbx_seq_one_letter_code
_entity_poly.pdbx_strand_id
1 'polypeptide(L)'
;MDQNNPLSEITHKRRISALGPGGLTRERAGFEVRDVHPTHYGRVCPIETPEGPNIGLINSLSVYAQTNEYGFLETPYRRVVDGVCDRRNSLPVCY
;
A
#
# COMPACT_ATOMS: atom_id res chain seq x y z
N MET A 1 7.45 6.87 17.19
CA MET A 1 8.27 5.86 16.51
C MET A 1 8.29 4.63 17.41
N ASP A 2 8.01 3.46 16.87
CA ASP A 2 7.98 2.21 17.63
C ASP A 2 9.36 1.57 17.51
N GLN A 3 10.06 1.43 18.63
CA GLN A 3 11.46 1.02 18.70
C GLN A 3 11.63 -0.34 19.41
N ASN A 4 10.53 -1.09 19.58
CA ASN A 4 10.58 -2.36 20.29
C ASN A 4 11.42 -3.42 19.57
N ASN A 5 11.48 -3.37 18.24
CA ASN A 5 12.34 -4.23 17.42
C ASN A 5 12.60 -3.59 16.04
N PRO A 6 13.65 -4.04 15.31
CA PRO A 6 14.00 -3.46 14.00
C PRO A 6 12.89 -3.59 12.95
N LEU A 7 12.09 -4.66 12.99
CA LEU A 7 10.98 -4.87 12.06
C LEU A 7 9.88 -3.82 12.31
N SER A 8 9.49 -3.61 13.56
CA SER A 8 8.53 -2.60 13.99
C SER A 8 8.96 -1.20 13.55
N GLU A 9 10.25 -0.89 13.65
CA GLU A 9 10.77 0.41 13.21
C GLU A 9 10.60 0.61 11.70
N ILE A 10 10.99 -0.39 10.90
CA ILE A 10 10.87 -0.34 9.44
C ILE A 10 9.40 -0.29 9.01
N THR A 11 8.56 -1.15 9.59
CA THR A 11 7.12 -1.19 9.34
C THR A 11 6.46 0.15 9.68
N HIS A 12 6.80 0.75 10.82
CA HIS A 12 6.22 2.04 11.22
C HIS A 12 6.59 3.15 10.23
N LYS A 13 7.82 3.17 9.72
CA LYS A 13 8.24 4.15 8.69
C LYS A 13 7.53 3.94 7.35
N ARG A 14 7.09 2.72 7.04
CA ARG A 14 6.39 2.36 5.78
C ARG A 14 4.85 2.34 5.92
N ARG A 15 4.33 2.86 7.02
CA ARG A 15 2.89 2.89 7.31
C ARG A 15 2.22 4.10 6.65
N ILE A 16 1.04 3.86 6.08
CA ILE A 16 0.17 4.86 5.46
C ILE A 16 -1.08 5.01 6.32
N SER A 17 -1.52 6.26 6.51
CA SER A 17 -2.71 6.58 7.30
C SER A 17 -3.66 7.45 6.50
N ALA A 18 -4.93 7.05 6.43
CA ALA A 18 -6.02 7.88 5.91
C ALA A 18 -6.54 8.90 6.94
N LEU A 19 -6.07 8.80 8.19
CA LEU A 19 -6.40 9.72 9.27
C LEU A 19 -5.46 10.93 9.23
N GLY A 20 -6.03 12.13 9.31
CA GLY A 20 -5.26 13.38 9.35
C GLY A 20 -6.06 14.59 8.87
N PRO A 21 -5.47 15.80 8.87
CA PRO A 21 -6.09 16.98 8.28
C PRO A 21 -6.31 16.77 6.78
N GLY A 22 -7.56 16.94 6.31
CA GLY A 22 -7.95 16.63 4.93
C GLY A 22 -8.20 15.14 4.63
N GLY A 23 -8.02 14.27 5.64
CA GLY A 23 -8.34 12.85 5.58
C GLY A 23 -9.71 12.52 6.20
N LEU A 24 -9.92 11.23 6.45
CA LEU A 24 -11.14 10.73 7.08
C LEU A 24 -11.04 10.80 8.61
N THR A 25 -12.16 11.08 9.28
CA THR A 25 -12.27 10.86 10.73
C THR A 25 -12.75 9.43 10.99
N ARG A 26 -12.35 8.85 12.13
CA ARG A 26 -12.70 7.46 12.50
C ARG A 26 -14.20 7.20 12.47
N GLU A 27 -15.00 8.19 12.85
CA GLU A 27 -16.46 8.14 12.94
C GLU A 27 -17.15 8.34 11.58
N ARG A 28 -16.49 9.02 10.63
CA ARG A 28 -17.03 9.26 9.27
C ARG A 28 -16.55 8.25 8.23
N ALA A 29 -15.57 7.42 8.56
CA ALA A 29 -15.10 6.38 7.65
C ALA A 29 -16.13 5.24 7.58
N GLY A 30 -16.92 5.22 6.51
CA GLY A 30 -17.88 4.16 6.20
C GLY A 30 -17.22 2.80 5.89
N PHE A 31 -18.04 1.78 5.66
CA PHE A 31 -17.55 0.43 5.35
C PHE A 31 -16.78 0.37 4.03
N GLU A 32 -17.21 1.13 3.02
CA GLU A 32 -16.65 1.12 1.66
C GLU A 32 -15.16 1.50 1.61
N VAL A 33 -14.73 2.41 2.49
CA VAL A 33 -13.33 2.90 2.52
C VAL A 33 -12.40 2.01 3.35
N ARG A 34 -12.96 1.13 4.18
CA ARG A 34 -12.19 0.19 5.01
C ARG A 34 -11.98 -1.16 4.32
N ASP A 35 -12.79 -1.47 3.33
CA ASP A 35 -12.71 -2.73 2.60
C ASP A 35 -11.48 -2.79 1.68
N VAL A 36 -11.05 -4.00 1.35
CA VAL A 36 -9.91 -4.23 0.47
C VAL A 36 -10.36 -4.09 -0.98
N HIS A 37 -9.90 -3.03 -1.64
CA HIS A 37 -10.13 -2.85 -3.07
C HIS A 37 -9.11 -3.64 -3.91
N PRO A 38 -9.49 -4.21 -5.08
CA PRO A 38 -8.57 -4.92 -5.96
C PRO A 38 -7.33 -4.12 -6.40
N THR A 39 -7.42 -2.79 -6.45
CA THR A 39 -6.29 -1.91 -6.78
C THR A 39 -5.18 -1.93 -5.73
N HIS A 40 -5.47 -2.38 -4.50
CA HIS A 40 -4.46 -2.54 -3.46
C HIS A 40 -3.42 -3.61 -3.82
N TYR A 41 -3.74 -4.52 -4.74
CA TYR A 41 -2.85 -5.60 -5.14
C TYR A 41 -1.48 -5.07 -5.59
N GLY A 42 -0.43 -5.50 -4.89
CA GLY A 42 0.97 -5.10 -5.15
C GLY A 42 1.34 -3.68 -4.72
N ARG A 43 0.38 -2.87 -4.23
CA ARG A 43 0.58 -1.47 -3.81
C ARG A 43 0.46 -1.32 -2.28
N VAL A 44 -0.62 -1.83 -1.70
CA VAL A 44 -0.93 -1.75 -0.27
C VAL A 44 -1.11 -3.16 0.29
N CYS A 45 -0.53 -3.43 1.46
CA CYS A 45 -0.66 -4.72 2.12
C CYS A 45 -2.11 -4.92 2.62
N PRO A 46 -2.84 -5.97 2.17
CA PRO A 46 -4.23 -6.19 2.59
C PRO A 46 -4.36 -6.82 3.98
N ILE A 47 -3.29 -7.44 4.49
CA ILE A 47 -3.31 -8.18 5.76
C ILE A 47 -2.77 -7.35 6.94
N GLU A 48 -1.94 -6.34 6.66
CA GLU A 48 -1.24 -5.58 7.69
C GLU A 48 -1.98 -4.28 7.99
N THR A 49 -3.03 -4.41 8.78
CA THR A 49 -3.82 -3.32 9.37
C THR A 49 -3.98 -3.59 10.86
N PRO A 50 -3.97 -2.55 11.72
CA PRO A 50 -4.34 -2.74 13.11
C PRO A 50 -5.79 -3.19 13.22
N GLU A 51 -6.07 -4.06 14.17
CA GLU A 51 -7.43 -4.48 14.50
C GLU A 51 -8.21 -3.37 15.21
N GLY A 52 -9.53 -3.51 15.26
CA GLY A 52 -10.41 -2.61 16.00
C GLY A 52 -10.81 -1.34 15.23
N PRO A 53 -10.91 -0.17 15.89
CA PRO A 53 -11.51 1.03 15.27
C PRO A 53 -10.76 1.59 14.06
N ASN A 54 -9.47 1.27 13.92
CA ASN A 54 -8.62 1.76 12.84
C ASN A 54 -8.46 0.77 11.68
N ILE A 55 -9.22 -0.33 11.68
CA ILE A 55 -9.15 -1.35 10.62
C ILE A 55 -9.42 -0.71 9.25
N GLY A 56 -8.52 -0.95 8.29
CA GLY A 56 -8.60 -0.43 6.92
C GLY A 56 -8.26 1.06 6.78
N LEU A 57 -8.04 1.79 7.87
CA LEU A 57 -7.64 3.21 7.85
C LEU A 57 -6.14 3.42 7.96
N ILE A 58 -5.44 2.40 8.46
CA ILE A 58 -3.99 2.38 8.62
C ILE A 58 -3.48 1.10 7.98
N ASN A 59 -2.75 1.25 6.88
CA ASN A 59 -2.23 0.10 6.14
C ASN A 59 -0.72 0.26 5.95
N SER A 60 -0.03 -0.84 5.67
CA SER A 60 1.40 -0.82 5.32
C SER A 60 1.60 -0.88 3.80
N LEU A 61 2.67 -0.23 3.30
CA LEU A 61 3.08 -0.36 1.89
C LEU A 61 3.46 -1.81 1.56
N SER A 62 3.10 -2.30 0.37
CA SER A 62 3.61 -3.57 -0.12
C SER A 62 5.13 -3.53 -0.32
N VAL A 63 5.75 -4.70 -0.44
CA VAL A 63 7.22 -4.86 -0.51
C VAL A 63 7.84 -4.07 -1.66
N TYR A 64 7.26 -4.18 -2.87
CA TYR A 64 7.79 -3.56 -4.08
C TYR A 64 7.05 -2.28 -4.49
N ALA A 65 6.09 -1.82 -3.68
CA ALA A 65 5.34 -0.61 -3.98
C ALA A 65 6.23 0.63 -3.88
N GLN A 66 6.05 1.56 -4.82
CA GLN A 66 6.77 2.82 -4.90
C GLN A 66 5.78 3.95 -5.18
N THR A 67 6.18 5.19 -4.86
CA THR A 67 5.41 6.38 -5.22
C THR A 67 5.95 6.95 -6.52
N ASN A 68 5.05 7.17 -7.49
CA ASN A 68 5.35 7.87 -8.73
C ASN A 68 5.57 9.38 -8.46
N GLU A 69 6.04 10.13 -9.45
CA GLU A 69 6.30 11.58 -9.40
C GLU A 69 5.08 12.41 -8.98
N TYR A 70 3.88 11.91 -9.30
CA TYR A 70 2.60 12.52 -8.92
C TYR A 70 2.09 12.13 -7.53
N GLY A 71 2.81 11.25 -6.81
CA GLY A 71 2.43 10.75 -5.49
C GLY A 71 1.46 9.55 -5.50
N PHE A 72 1.18 8.97 -6.67
CA PHE A 72 0.39 7.73 -6.77
C PHE A 72 1.23 6.49 -6.47
N LEU A 73 0.58 5.42 -5.99
CA LEU A 73 1.24 4.14 -5.73
C LEU A 73 1.32 3.30 -7.00
N GLU A 74 2.53 2.88 -7.33
CA GLU A 74 2.83 1.99 -8.44
C GLU A 74 3.51 0.71 -7.95
N THR A 75 3.40 -0.33 -8.77
CA THR A 75 4.02 -1.62 -8.48
C THR A 75 4.67 -2.15 -9.76
N PRO A 76 5.89 -2.69 -9.69
CA PRO A 76 6.60 -3.15 -10.87
C PRO A 76 5.97 -4.42 -11.44
N TYR A 77 5.80 -4.45 -12.76
CA TYR A 77 5.35 -5.63 -13.48
C TYR A 77 6.37 -6.02 -14.55
N ARG A 78 6.25 -7.25 -15.05
CA ARG A 78 7.03 -7.71 -16.19
C ARG A 78 6.21 -7.61 -17.46
N ARG A 79 6.82 -7.05 -18.49
CA ARG A 79 6.22 -6.98 -19.82
C ARG A 79 6.22 -8.37 -20.45
N VAL A 80 5.07 -8.75 -21.01
CA VAL A 80 4.90 -10.00 -21.77
C VAL A 80 4.54 -9.60 -23.20
N VAL A 81 5.32 -10.09 -24.18
CA VAL A 81 5.08 -9.86 -25.60
C VAL A 81 5.08 -11.21 -26.30
N ASP A 82 4.01 -11.51 -27.05
CA ASP A 82 3.85 -12.76 -27.81
C ASP A 82 4.08 -14.04 -26.98
N GLY A 83 3.62 -14.03 -25.72
CA GLY A 83 3.79 -15.15 -24.78
C GLY A 83 5.20 -15.29 -24.20
N VAL A 84 6.14 -14.42 -24.56
CA VAL A 84 7.50 -14.38 -24.02
C VAL A 84 7.59 -13.30 -22.93
N CYS A 85 7.98 -13.72 -21.73
CA CYS A 85 8.28 -12.80 -20.64
C CYS A 85 9.66 -12.15 -20.84
N ASP A 86 9.72 -10.83 -20.83
CA ASP A 86 11.01 -10.12 -20.82
C ASP A 86 11.72 -10.39 -19.48
N ARG A 87 12.94 -10.94 -19.56
CA ARG A 87 13.76 -11.29 -18.40
C ARG A 87 14.69 -10.16 -17.97
N ARG A 88 14.86 -9.12 -18.80
CA ARG A 88 15.93 -8.12 -18.63
C ARG A 88 15.49 -6.88 -17.85
N ASN A 89 14.19 -6.60 -17.75
CA ASN A 89 13.73 -5.42 -17.01
C ASN A 89 12.34 -5.63 -16.38
N SER A 90 12.24 -5.47 -15.07
CA SER A 90 10.96 -5.16 -14.42
C SER A 90 10.68 -3.68 -14.63
N LEU A 91 9.80 -3.34 -15.56
CA LEU A 91 9.38 -1.96 -15.73
C LEU A 91 8.36 -1.62 -14.62
N PRO A 92 8.37 -0.39 -14.08
CA PRO A 92 7.21 0.13 -13.37
C PRO A 92 6.09 0.29 -14.40
N VAL A 93 5.26 -0.74 -14.56
CA VAL A 93 4.08 -0.66 -15.44
C VAL A 93 2.94 -0.15 -14.55
N CYS A 94 2.68 1.14 -14.63
CA CYS A 94 1.42 1.69 -14.13
C CYS A 94 0.27 1.22 -15.05
N TYR A 95 -0.77 0.65 -14.44
CA TYR A 95 -2.13 0.78 -14.96
C TYR A 95 -2.81 1.91 -14.19
#